data_AF-A0A256ITF8-F1
#
_entry.id   AF-A0A256ITF8-F1
#
_cell.length_a   1.000
_cell.length_b   1.000
_cell.length_c   1.000
_cell.angle_alpha   90.00
_cell.angle_beta   90.00
_cell.angle_gamma   90.00
#
_symmetry.space_group_name_H-M   'P 1'
#
loop_
_entity.id
_entity.type
_entity.pdbx_description
1 polymer ?
#
loop_
_entity_poly.entity_id
_entity_poly.type
_entity_poly.pdbx_seq_one_letter_code
_entity_poly.pdbx_strand_id
1 'polypeptide(L)'
;MRAIARLDDPVLAEAFEEAADEYGSKSIAVRVALKKTYVAGEDMESAVDEAEPAHDLTHRQVEAWGELREWAGVGEWIELEAAESLLANKLNIPAESVRKTLIKPLKKEGAVGVSQRNRSVDLIVGKLPTQEATTGRATTSSDAGRVTNEAVATDGGATMSELEAAETEGDNE
;
A
#
# COMPACT_ATOMS: atom_id res chain seq x y z
N MET A 1 -22.95 -19.26 -11.35
CA MET A 1 -24.19 -19.18 -12.16
C MET A 1 -23.95 -18.13 -13.25
N ARG A 2 -24.38 -18.38 -14.50
CA ARG A 2 -24.23 -17.42 -15.61
C ARG A 2 -25.61 -16.91 -16.02
N ALA A 3 -25.78 -15.59 -16.07
CA ALA A 3 -27.00 -14.94 -16.52
C ALA A 3 -26.74 -14.19 -17.84
N ILE A 4 -27.73 -14.20 -18.73
CA ILE A 4 -27.74 -13.43 -19.98
C ILE A 4 -29.10 -12.75 -20.03
N ALA A 5 -29.10 -11.42 -20.19
CA ALA A 5 -30.31 -10.62 -20.31
C ALA A 5 -30.20 -9.69 -21.52
N ARG A 6 -31.34 -9.25 -22.04
CA ARG A 6 -31.44 -8.24 -23.10
C ARG A 6 -32.16 -7.02 -22.53
N LEU A 7 -31.69 -5.84 -22.88
CA LEU A 7 -32.31 -4.56 -22.56
C LEU A 7 -32.98 -4.06 -23.83
N ASP A 8 -34.30 -4.22 -23.89
CA ASP A 8 -35.10 -3.76 -25.04
C ASP A 8 -35.67 -2.35 -24.81
N ASP A 9 -35.62 -1.85 -23.58
CA ASP A 9 -36.01 -0.48 -23.24
C ASP A 9 -34.85 0.48 -23.59
N PRO A 10 -35.06 1.44 -24.51
CA PRO A 10 -34.02 2.34 -24.98
C PRO A 10 -33.49 3.26 -23.87
N VAL A 11 -34.34 3.66 -22.92
CA VAL A 11 -33.95 4.53 -21.80
C VAL A 11 -33.05 3.78 -20.84
N LEU A 12 -33.40 2.52 -20.53
CA LEU A 12 -32.55 1.67 -19.69
C LEU A 12 -31.25 1.28 -20.40
N ALA A 13 -31.28 1.10 -21.72
CA ALA A 13 -30.08 0.83 -22.50
C ALA A 13 -29.11 2.02 -22.45
N GLU A 14 -29.60 3.25 -22.64
CA GLU A 14 -28.76 4.45 -22.56
C GLU A 14 -28.16 4.66 -21.16
N ALA A 15 -29.00 4.58 -20.12
CA ALA A 15 -28.52 4.67 -18.73
C ALA A 15 -27.51 3.57 -18.38
N PHE A 16 -27.65 2.38 -18.99
CA PHE A 16 -26.70 1.29 -18.80
C PHE A 16 -25.37 1.52 -19.53
N GLU A 17 -25.37 2.10 -20.73
CA GLU A 17 -24.13 2.45 -21.43
C GLU A 17 -23.39 3.57 -20.68
N GLU A 18 -24.09 4.60 -20.19
CA GLU A 18 -23.50 5.65 -19.37
C GLU A 18 -22.85 5.09 -18.09
N ALA A 19 -23.56 4.21 -17.37
CA ALA A 19 -22.99 3.52 -16.22
C ALA A 19 -21.82 2.59 -16.60
N ALA A 20 -21.85 1.97 -17.79
CA ALA A 20 -20.76 1.14 -18.25
C ALA A 20 -19.51 1.96 -18.58
N ASP A 21 -19.67 3.17 -19.10
CA ASP A 21 -18.58 4.13 -19.33
C ASP A 21 -18.02 4.64 -17.99
N GLU A 22 -18.90 4.97 -17.03
CA GLU A 22 -18.51 5.37 -15.67
C GLU A 22 -17.69 4.28 -14.96
N TYR A 23 -18.16 3.02 -14.98
CA TYR A 23 -17.49 1.91 -14.31
C TYR A 23 -16.45 1.19 -15.18
N GLY A 24 -16.21 1.66 -16.41
CA GLY A 24 -15.28 1.09 -17.38
C GLY A 24 -15.64 -0.31 -17.91
N SER A 25 -16.81 -0.86 -17.55
CA SER A 25 -17.30 -2.13 -18.08
C SER A 25 -18.79 -2.35 -17.85
N LYS A 26 -19.47 -2.83 -18.89
CA LYS A 26 -20.84 -3.36 -18.84
C LYS A 26 -21.03 -4.43 -17.77
N SER A 27 -20.04 -5.30 -17.59
CA SER A 27 -20.12 -6.35 -16.58
C SER A 27 -20.06 -5.82 -15.15
N ILE A 28 -19.32 -4.72 -14.93
CA ILE A 28 -19.23 -4.08 -13.62
C ILE A 28 -20.51 -3.30 -13.34
N ALA A 29 -21.01 -2.54 -14.31
CA ALA A 29 -22.29 -1.84 -14.20
C ALA A 29 -23.44 -2.78 -13.80
N VAL A 30 -23.54 -3.97 -14.41
CA VAL A 30 -24.55 -4.98 -14.02
C VAL A 30 -24.36 -5.45 -12.58
N ARG A 31 -23.12 -5.72 -12.15
CA ARG A 31 -22.86 -6.19 -10.77
C ARG A 31 -23.22 -5.12 -9.74
N VAL A 32 -22.83 -3.88 -10.00
CA VAL A 32 -23.13 -2.74 -9.11
C VAL A 32 -24.63 -2.52 -9.03
N ALA A 33 -25.33 -2.51 -10.17
CA ALA A 33 -26.78 -2.36 -10.21
C ALA A 33 -27.51 -3.48 -9.43
N LEU A 34 -27.13 -4.74 -9.63
CA LEU A 34 -27.71 -5.88 -8.91
C LEU A 34 -27.42 -5.83 -7.41
N LYS A 35 -26.20 -5.45 -7.02
CA LYS A 35 -25.82 -5.30 -5.61
C LYS A 35 -26.64 -4.18 -4.95
N LYS A 36 -26.76 -3.02 -5.61
CA LYS A 36 -27.53 -1.87 -5.11
C LYS A 36 -29.03 -2.16 -4.98
N THR A 37 -29.60 -2.96 -5.88
CA THR A 37 -31.05 -3.22 -5.91
C THR A 37 -31.49 -4.39 -5.05
N TYR A 38 -30.71 -5.47 -5.01
CA TYR A 38 -31.11 -6.73 -4.36
C TYR A 38 -30.29 -7.10 -3.14
N VAL A 39 -29.12 -6.48 -2.94
CA VAL A 39 -28.25 -6.78 -1.78
C VAL A 39 -28.29 -5.64 -0.76
N ALA A 40 -28.53 -4.39 -1.18
CA ALA A 40 -28.61 -3.23 -0.29
C ALA A 40 -29.96 -3.07 0.46
N GLY A 41 -30.62 -4.18 0.79
CA GLY A 41 -31.90 -4.21 1.52
C GLY A 41 -31.79 -4.64 2.99
N GLU A 42 -30.62 -5.07 3.44
CA GLU A 42 -30.35 -5.41 4.85
C GLU A 42 -29.11 -4.62 5.30
N ASP A 43 -29.32 -3.71 6.26
CA ASP A 43 -28.33 -2.99 7.08
C ASP A 43 -26.88 -3.06 6.59
N MET A 44 -26.53 -2.17 5.66
CA MET A 44 -25.14 -1.97 5.29
C MET A 44 -24.75 -0.50 5.41
N GLU A 45 -24.80 0.02 6.63
CA GLU A 45 -24.06 1.22 7.08
C GLU A 45 -22.52 1.01 7.03
N SER A 46 -21.97 0.09 6.21
CA SER A 46 -20.52 -0.19 6.23
C SER A 46 -19.90 -0.75 4.93
N ALA A 47 -20.52 -0.66 3.76
CA ALA A 47 -19.81 -1.03 2.53
C ALA A 47 -20.23 -0.31 1.25
N VAL A 48 -20.66 0.95 1.37
CA VAL A 48 -20.77 1.86 0.23
C VAL A 48 -20.20 3.22 0.63
N ASP A 49 -18.92 3.22 0.99
CA ASP A 49 -18.10 4.41 0.90
C ASP A 49 -17.18 4.22 -0.31
N GLU A 50 -17.80 4.11 -1.49
CA GLU A 50 -17.11 4.20 -2.77
C GLU A 50 -16.95 5.69 -3.10
N ALA A 51 -16.13 6.37 -2.30
CA ALA A 51 -15.37 7.50 -2.80
C ALA A 51 -14.57 7.00 -4.01
N GLU A 52 -14.54 7.77 -5.11
CA GLU A 52 -13.64 7.56 -6.24
C GLU A 52 -12.32 6.95 -5.74
N PRO A 53 -11.90 5.77 -6.23
CA PRO A 53 -10.71 5.12 -5.70
C PRO A 53 -9.55 6.10 -5.82
N ALA A 54 -8.95 6.47 -4.70
CA ALA A 54 -7.82 7.41 -4.68
C ALA A 54 -6.52 6.76 -5.18
N HIS A 55 -6.64 5.70 -5.97
CA HIS A 55 -5.55 4.86 -6.46
C HIS A 55 -5.72 4.55 -7.95
N ASP A 56 -4.60 4.55 -8.67
CA ASP A 56 -4.54 4.19 -10.09
C ASP A 56 -4.47 2.67 -10.33
N LEU A 57 -5.02 1.85 -9.42
CA LEU A 57 -4.95 0.39 -9.49
C LEU A 57 -6.00 -0.20 -10.43
N THR A 58 -5.56 -1.11 -11.28
CA THR A 58 -6.44 -1.95 -12.10
C THR A 58 -7.23 -2.93 -11.22
N HIS A 59 -8.38 -3.41 -11.72
CA HIS A 59 -9.21 -4.40 -11.01
C HIS A 59 -8.42 -5.62 -10.54
N ARG A 60 -7.49 -6.12 -11.37
CA ARG A 60 -6.65 -7.27 -11.05
C ARG A 60 -5.65 -7.00 -9.91
N GLN A 61 -5.21 -5.74 -9.76
CA GLN A 61 -4.34 -5.34 -8.65
C GLN A 61 -5.13 -5.19 -7.36
N VAL A 62 -6.35 -4.66 -7.41
CA VAL A 62 -7.26 -4.61 -6.26
C VAL A 62 -7.62 -6.02 -5.78
N GLU A 63 -7.88 -6.94 -6.71
CA GLU A 63 -8.10 -8.36 -6.42
C GLU A 63 -6.87 -8.99 -5.75
N ALA A 64 -5.66 -8.71 -6.26
CA ALA A 64 -4.42 -9.17 -5.65
C ALA A 64 -4.25 -8.66 -4.20
N TRP A 65 -4.57 -7.38 -3.93
CA TRP A 65 -4.58 -6.86 -2.56
C TRP A 65 -5.61 -7.55 -1.67
N GLY A 66 -6.80 -7.83 -2.22
CA GLY A 66 -7.85 -8.59 -1.52
C GLY A 66 -7.37 -9.97 -1.07
N GLU A 67 -6.69 -10.70 -1.95
CA GLU A 67 -6.11 -12.03 -1.65
C GLU A 67 -5.00 -11.95 -0.60
N LEU A 68 -4.10 -10.96 -0.70
CA LEU A 68 -3.06 -10.72 0.32
C LEU A 68 -3.66 -10.39 1.68
N ARG A 69 -4.70 -9.56 1.71
CA ARG A 69 -5.44 -9.19 2.92
C ARG A 69 -6.15 -10.38 3.53
N GLU A 70 -6.80 -11.21 2.72
CA GLU A 70 -7.51 -12.39 3.21
C GLU A 70 -6.55 -13.43 3.80
N TRP A 71 -5.38 -13.61 3.18
CA TRP A 71 -4.41 -14.60 3.62
C TRP A 71 -3.58 -14.15 4.83
N ALA A 72 -3.03 -12.92 4.80
CA ALA A 72 -2.14 -12.42 5.84
C ALA A 72 -2.85 -11.54 6.88
N GLY A 73 -3.88 -10.79 6.49
CA GLY A 73 -4.43 -9.70 7.30
C GLY A 73 -3.75 -8.35 7.01
N VAL A 74 -4.39 -7.25 7.41
CA VAL A 74 -3.82 -5.89 7.26
C VAL A 74 -2.82 -5.61 8.37
N GLY A 75 -1.63 -5.12 8.01
CA GLY A 75 -0.52 -4.82 8.92
C GLY A 75 0.41 -6.00 9.19
N GLU A 76 0.05 -7.18 8.69
CA GLU A 76 0.79 -8.41 8.90
C GLU A 76 1.90 -8.60 7.86
N TRP A 77 2.87 -9.43 8.25
CA TRP A 77 4.08 -9.71 7.48
C TRP A 77 3.91 -11.02 6.72
N ILE A 78 4.18 -10.99 5.43
CA ILE A 78 4.24 -12.18 4.58
C ILE A 78 5.57 -12.17 3.83
N GLU A 79 6.24 -13.31 3.77
CA GLU A 79 7.46 -13.43 2.98
C GLU A 79 7.16 -13.15 1.50
N LEU A 80 8.02 -12.37 0.82
CA LEU A 80 7.77 -11.93 -0.55
C LEU A 80 7.61 -13.10 -1.51
N GLU A 81 8.41 -14.16 -1.37
CA GLU A 81 8.31 -15.36 -2.21
C GLU A 81 6.99 -16.13 -1.97
N ALA A 82 6.52 -16.15 -0.71
CA ALA A 82 5.24 -16.73 -0.35
C ALA A 82 4.07 -15.92 -0.95
N ALA A 83 4.14 -14.59 -0.87
CA ALA A 83 3.18 -13.69 -1.49
C ALA A 83 3.15 -13.84 -3.01
N GLU A 84 4.31 -13.93 -3.65
CA GLU A 84 4.43 -14.15 -5.09
C GLU A 84 3.81 -15.49 -5.52
N SER A 85 4.09 -16.55 -4.77
CA SER A 85 3.55 -17.89 -5.04
C SER A 85 2.02 -17.95 -4.85
N LEU A 86 1.52 -17.33 -3.78
CA LEU A 86 0.09 -17.20 -3.52
C LEU A 86 -0.63 -16.50 -4.68
N LEU A 87 -0.14 -15.33 -5.07
CA LEU A 87 -0.73 -14.53 -6.14
C LEU A 87 -0.58 -15.18 -7.52
N ALA A 88 0.55 -15.84 -7.78
CA ALA A 88 0.78 -16.57 -9.02
C ALA A 88 -0.27 -17.67 -9.20
N ASN A 89 -0.51 -18.45 -8.14
CA ASN A 89 -1.50 -19.53 -8.14
C ASN A 89 -2.94 -18.99 -8.25
N LYS A 90 -3.31 -18.02 -7.41
CA LYS A 90 -4.68 -17.48 -7.38
C LYS A 90 -5.08 -16.74 -8.66
N LEU A 91 -4.18 -15.91 -9.19
CA LEU A 91 -4.47 -15.08 -10.35
C LEU A 91 -4.00 -15.70 -11.67
N ASN A 92 -3.43 -16.91 -11.63
CA ASN A 92 -2.89 -17.64 -12.76
C ASN A 92 -1.89 -16.79 -13.58
N ILE A 93 -0.89 -16.22 -12.89
CA ILE A 93 0.15 -15.36 -13.46
C ILE A 93 1.51 -16.01 -13.20
N PRO A 94 2.49 -15.93 -14.12
CA PRO A 94 3.86 -16.36 -13.83
C PRO A 94 4.45 -15.62 -12.61
N ALA A 95 5.11 -16.35 -11.70
CA ALA A 95 5.68 -15.78 -10.47
C ALA A 95 6.61 -14.58 -10.73
N GLU A 96 7.45 -14.66 -11.76
CA GLU A 96 8.33 -13.56 -12.18
C GLU A 96 7.57 -12.29 -12.60
N SER A 97 6.36 -12.45 -13.13
CA SER A 97 5.51 -11.33 -13.56
C SER A 97 4.78 -10.69 -12.39
N VAL A 98 4.41 -11.45 -11.35
CA VAL A 98 3.65 -10.98 -10.17
C VAL A 98 4.32 -9.75 -9.54
N ARG A 99 5.64 -9.79 -9.36
CA ARG A 99 6.38 -8.67 -8.76
C ARG A 99 6.20 -7.37 -9.56
N LYS A 100 6.30 -7.45 -10.88
CA LYS A 100 6.25 -6.28 -11.77
C LYS A 100 4.82 -5.80 -11.99
N THR A 101 3.85 -6.70 -12.13
CA THR A 101 2.48 -6.38 -12.53
C THR A 101 1.55 -6.10 -11.37
N LEU A 102 1.80 -6.71 -10.20
CA LEU A 102 0.93 -6.60 -9.03
C LEU A 102 1.63 -5.88 -7.87
N ILE A 103 2.75 -6.42 -7.39
CA ILE A 103 3.39 -5.94 -6.15
C ILE A 103 3.92 -4.51 -6.31
N LYS A 104 4.59 -4.20 -7.42
CA LYS A 104 5.17 -2.86 -7.65
C LYS A 104 4.09 -1.77 -7.74
N PRO A 105 2.98 -1.96 -8.49
CA PRO A 105 1.85 -1.02 -8.48
C PRO A 105 1.21 -0.88 -7.09
N LEU A 106 0.96 -1.99 -6.39
CA LEU A 106 0.40 -1.94 -5.03
C LEU A 106 1.30 -1.17 -4.05
N LYS A 107 2.62 -1.30 -4.19
CA LYS A 107 3.58 -0.55 -3.40
C LYS A 107 3.56 0.94 -3.71
N LYS A 108 3.41 1.31 -4.99
CA LYS A 108 3.32 2.71 -5.43
C LYS A 108 2.13 3.42 -4.76
N GLU A 109 1.02 2.72 -4.64
CA GLU A 109 -0.22 3.23 -4.04
C GLU A 109 -0.26 3.05 -2.51
N GLY A 110 0.83 2.62 -1.87
CA GLY A 110 0.88 2.44 -0.41
C GLY A 110 0.05 1.27 0.13
N ALA A 111 -0.58 0.48 -0.75
CA ALA A 111 -1.38 -0.67 -0.37
C ALA A 111 -0.55 -1.85 0.15
N VAL A 112 0.77 -1.87 -0.15
CA VAL A 112 1.73 -2.82 0.43
C VAL A 112 3.08 -2.15 0.70
N GLY A 113 3.73 -2.51 1.80
CA GLY A 113 5.12 -2.19 2.11
C GLY A 113 6.05 -3.36 1.75
N VAL A 114 7.31 -3.07 1.45
CA VAL A 114 8.34 -4.12 1.29
C VAL A 114 9.50 -3.75 2.19
N SER A 115 9.87 -4.65 3.10
CA SER A 115 10.94 -4.49 4.07
C SER A 115 11.94 -5.63 3.93
N GLN A 116 13.23 -5.30 3.98
CA GLN A 116 14.29 -6.30 3.94
C GLN A 116 14.78 -6.61 5.35
N ARG A 117 14.77 -7.89 5.72
CA ARG A 117 15.42 -8.42 6.92
C ARG A 117 16.73 -9.11 6.53
N ASN A 118 17.60 -9.39 7.50
CA ASN A 118 18.94 -9.95 7.29
C ASN A 118 18.99 -11.22 6.41
N ARG A 119 17.89 -11.97 6.25
CA ARG A 119 17.83 -13.21 5.47
C ARG A 119 16.61 -13.37 4.56
N SER A 120 15.63 -12.47 4.64
CA SER A 120 14.38 -12.55 3.87
C SER A 120 13.91 -11.16 3.45
N VAL A 121 13.11 -11.11 2.39
CA VAL A 121 12.37 -9.91 2.00
C VAL A 121 10.92 -10.14 2.36
N ASP A 122 10.37 -9.30 3.22
CA ASP A 122 9.02 -9.41 3.71
C ASP A 122 8.16 -8.30 3.08
N LEU A 123 6.91 -8.61 2.83
CA LEU A 123 5.87 -7.72 2.36
C LEU A 123 4.89 -7.48 3.52
N ILE A 124 4.53 -6.22 3.73
CA ILE A 124 3.59 -5.79 4.76
C ILE A 124 2.31 -5.36 4.05
N VAL A 125 1.18 -5.97 4.38
CA VAL A 125 -0.09 -5.63 3.72
C VAL A 125 -0.64 -4.34 4.33
N GLY A 126 -0.77 -3.28 3.53
CA GLY A 126 -1.32 -1.99 3.96
C GLY A 126 -2.83 -1.90 3.77
N LYS A 127 -3.41 -0.75 4.13
CA LYS A 127 -4.78 -0.40 3.73
C LYS A 127 -4.77 0.16 2.32
N LEU A 128 -5.80 -0.17 1.54
CA LEU A 128 -6.03 0.46 0.25
C LEU A 128 -6.34 1.95 0.48
N PRO A 129 -5.69 2.89 -0.22
CA PRO A 129 -5.97 4.31 -0.01
C PRO A 129 -7.36 4.64 -0.57
N THR A 130 -8.28 4.96 0.34
CA THR A 130 -9.58 5.59 0.00
C THR A 130 -9.42 7.11 0.07
N GLN A 131 -10.18 7.86 -0.72
CA GLN A 131 -10.08 9.33 -0.86
C GLN A 131 -10.11 10.09 0.48
N GLU A 132 -10.73 9.52 1.52
CA GLU A 132 -10.75 10.07 2.88
C GLU A 132 -9.35 10.16 3.55
N ALA A 133 -8.38 9.35 3.12
CA ALA A 133 -7.03 9.31 3.72
C ALA A 133 -6.08 10.39 3.18
N THR A 134 -6.42 11.08 2.08
CA THR A 134 -5.49 12.00 1.39
C THR A 134 -5.34 13.37 2.08
N THR A 135 -5.97 13.61 3.23
CA THR A 135 -5.71 14.83 4.03
C THR A 135 -4.70 14.59 5.17
N GLY A 136 -4.07 13.42 5.25
CA GLY A 136 -3.23 13.07 6.39
C GLY A 136 -1.93 12.35 6.04
N ARG A 137 -0.87 13.14 5.84
CA ARG A 137 0.52 12.84 6.23
C ARG A 137 1.39 12.05 5.23
N ALA A 138 2.25 12.80 4.55
CA ALA A 138 3.65 12.42 4.41
C ALA A 138 4.32 12.41 5.80
N THR A 139 4.89 11.29 6.22
CA THR A 139 6.15 11.21 6.99
C THR A 139 6.69 9.78 6.87
N THR A 140 7.85 9.66 6.27
CA THR A 140 8.75 8.53 6.48
C THR A 140 9.02 8.39 7.99
N SER A 141 8.64 7.27 8.60
CA SER A 141 9.22 6.87 9.88
C SER A 141 9.61 5.40 9.82
N SER A 142 10.85 5.18 9.42
CA SER A 142 11.64 4.06 9.91
C SER A 142 11.76 4.21 11.43
N ASP A 143 10.94 3.50 12.19
CA ASP A 143 11.19 3.24 13.61
C ASP A 143 11.43 1.74 13.79
N ALA A 144 12.62 1.32 13.33
CA ALA A 144 13.28 0.15 13.86
C ALA A 144 14.17 0.66 14.99
N GLY A 145 13.96 0.12 16.20
CA GLY A 145 14.52 0.62 17.44
C GLY A 145 16.00 0.99 17.38
N ARG A 146 16.30 2.21 17.80
CA ARG A 146 17.61 2.59 18.30
C ARG A 146 17.47 2.92 19.78
N VAL A 147 17.79 1.92 20.60
CA VAL A 147 18.23 2.17 21.98
C VAL A 147 19.54 2.95 21.87
N THR A 148 19.56 4.18 22.38
CA THR A 148 20.81 4.80 22.83
C THR A 148 20.59 5.45 24.17
N ASN A 149 21.27 4.88 25.17
CA ASN A 149 21.60 5.55 26.41
C ASN A 149 22.19 6.92 26.10
N GLU A 150 21.47 7.98 26.45
CA GLU A 150 22.05 9.31 26.55
C GLU A 150 22.64 9.42 27.96
N ALA A 151 23.88 8.94 28.08
CA ALA A 151 24.72 9.22 29.23
C ALA A 151 25.03 10.72 29.22
N VAL A 152 24.55 11.40 30.24
CA VAL A 152 24.87 12.78 30.59
C VAL A 152 26.39 12.90 30.74
N ALA A 153 27.06 13.58 29.80
CA ALA A 153 28.47 13.92 29.92
C ALA A 153 28.60 15.14 30.83
N THR A 154 28.99 14.87 32.08
CA THR A 154 29.43 15.86 33.05
C THR A 154 30.82 16.38 32.68
N ASP A 155 31.00 17.69 32.79
CA ASP A 155 32.23 18.40 33.15
C ASP A 155 33.36 17.51 33.72
N GLY A 156 34.54 17.61 33.12
CA GLY A 156 35.81 17.28 33.79
C GLY A 156 36.91 16.77 32.87
N GLY A 157 37.86 17.63 32.50
CA GLY A 157 39.22 17.19 32.13
C GLY A 157 39.80 17.79 30.87
N ALA A 158 40.58 18.86 31.03
CA ALA A 158 41.44 19.43 29.99
C ALA A 158 42.41 18.39 29.40
N THR A 159 42.50 18.32 28.07
CA THR A 159 43.48 17.51 27.36
C THR A 159 44.81 18.26 27.24
N MET A 160 45.81 17.80 27.97
CA MET A 160 47.20 18.25 27.93
C MET A 160 47.91 17.76 26.63
N SER A 161 47.43 18.19 25.46
CA SER A 161 48.05 17.91 24.16
C SER A 161 47.85 19.03 23.13
N GLU A 162 47.54 20.24 23.58
CA GLU A 162 47.37 21.43 22.73
C GLU A 162 48.21 22.63 23.22
N LEU A 163 49.35 22.34 23.87
CA LEU A 163 50.33 23.33 24.39
C LEU A 163 51.72 23.21 23.75
N GLU A 164 51.88 22.47 22.64
CA GLU A 164 53.19 22.21 22.00
C GLU A 164 53.32 22.81 20.59
N ALA A 165 52.55 23.87 20.28
CA ALA A 165 52.62 24.56 18.98
C ALA A 165 52.31 26.06 19.07
N ALA A 166 53.01 26.79 19.93
CA ALA A 166 53.26 28.22 19.76
C ALA A 166 54.46 28.63 20.65
N GLU A 167 55.42 29.36 20.08
CA GLU A 167 56.53 30.05 20.75
C GLU A 167 57.84 29.26 21.00
N THR A 168 58.37 28.66 19.94
CA THR A 168 59.81 28.80 19.65
C THR A 168 60.01 29.95 18.66
N GLU A 169 60.27 31.17 19.15
CA GLU A 169 60.99 32.21 18.39
C GLU A 169 61.36 33.42 19.30
N GLY A 170 62.68 33.65 19.50
CA GLY A 170 63.34 34.92 19.87
C GLY A 170 63.10 35.46 21.29
N ASP A 171 63.99 35.35 22.28
CA ASP A 171 65.42 35.71 22.33
C ASP A 171 65.67 37.21 22.01
N ASN A 172 65.80 38.05 23.05
CA ASN A 172 67.00 38.88 23.26
C ASN A 172 66.89 39.84 24.48
N GLU A 173 67.98 39.83 25.25
CA GLU A 173 68.60 40.90 26.08
C GLU A 173 67.81 41.68 27.14
#